data_AF-A0A920D4B2-F1
#
_entry.id   AF-A0A920D4B2-F1
#
_cell.length_a   1.000
_cell.length_b   1.000
_cell.length_c   1.000
_cell.angle_alpha   90.00
_cell.angle_beta   90.00
_cell.angle_gamma   90.00
#
_symmetry.space_group_name_H-M   'P 1'
#
loop_
_entity.id
_entity.type
_entity.pdbx_description
1 polymer ?
#
loop_
_entity_poly.entity_id
_entity_poly.type
_entity_poly.pdbx_seq_one_letter_code
_entity_poly.pdbx_strand_id
1 'polypeptide(L)'
;MVFKDMSDSEKEKLREVINRLLEVNMLVKEKEREMYAIIRRNKTDLTSYFHFLGWDLTVDERHECIYLHNQDSRLRRRLDRESTIWLLILRILYEEKR
;
A
#
# COMPACT_ATOMS: atom_id res chain seq x y z
N MET A 1 -8.09 7.23 20.80
CA MET A 1 -7.95 8.09 19.60
C MET A 1 -6.57 7.78 19.06
N VAL A 2 -6.51 7.13 17.89
CA VAL A 2 -5.42 6.23 17.44
C VAL A 2 -4.02 6.89 17.34
N PHE A 3 -3.92 8.23 17.38
CA PHE A 3 -2.64 8.96 17.21
C PHE A 3 -2.45 10.09 18.26
N LYS A 4 -2.65 9.79 19.55
CA LYS A 4 -2.71 10.84 20.60
C LYS A 4 -1.35 11.42 21.00
N ASP A 5 -0.27 10.66 20.89
CA ASP A 5 1.05 11.03 21.43
C ASP A 5 2.09 11.42 20.36
N MET A 6 1.64 11.77 19.16
CA MET A 6 2.54 12.16 18.05
C MET A 6 2.81 13.66 18.04
N SER A 7 4.05 14.04 17.77
CA SER A 7 4.40 15.43 17.46
C SER A 7 3.71 15.90 16.17
N ASP A 8 3.55 17.21 16.00
CA ASP A 8 2.88 17.75 14.80
C ASP A 8 3.66 17.44 13.51
N SER A 9 4.99 17.36 13.58
CA SER A 9 5.81 16.93 12.45
C SER A 9 5.58 15.46 12.09
N GLU A 10 5.42 14.58 13.07
CA GLU A 10 5.13 13.16 12.81
C GLU A 10 3.73 12.96 12.25
N LYS A 11 2.74 13.74 12.71
CA LYS A 11 1.38 13.72 12.14
C LYS A 11 1.39 14.14 10.68
N GLU A 12 2.16 15.17 10.33
CA GLU A 12 2.27 15.64 8.95
C GLU A 12 2.86 14.56 8.02
N LYS A 13 3.97 13.92 8.45
CA LYS A 13 4.58 12.82 7.70
C LYS A 13 3.63 11.63 7.55
N LEU A 14 2.89 11.29 8.61
CA LEU A 14 1.93 10.20 8.55
C LEU A 14 0.78 10.52 7.59
N ARG A 15 0.30 11.76 7.59
CA ARG A 15 -0.72 12.25 6.66
C ARG A 15 -0.26 12.12 5.21
N GLU A 16 0.96 12.56 4.91
CA GLU A 16 1.55 12.45 3.58
C GLU A 16 1.62 10.98 3.11
N VAL A 17 2.13 10.10 3.98
CA VAL A 17 2.25 8.66 3.72
C VAL A 17 0.88 8.00 3.47
N ILE A 18 -0.14 8.33 4.27
CA ILE A 18 -1.50 7.81 4.11
C ILE A 18 -2.09 8.28 2.77
N ASN A 19 -1.97 9.58 2.46
CA ASN A 19 -2.48 10.12 1.19
C ASN A 19 -1.80 9.46 -0.01
N ARG A 20 -0.49 9.27 0.07
CA ARG A 20 0.27 8.57 -0.97
C ARG A 20 -0.19 7.12 -1.13
N LEU A 21 -0.34 6.40 -0.02
CA LEU A 21 -0.82 5.02 -0.05
C LEU A 21 -2.23 4.89 -0.64
N LEU A 22 -3.12 5.86 -0.39
CA LEU A 22 -4.46 5.90 -1.00
C LEU A 22 -4.41 6.24 -2.49
N GLU A 23 -3.48 7.10 -2.92
CA GLU A 23 -3.29 7.49 -4.32
C GLU A 23 -2.82 6.33 -5.20
N VAL A 24 -1.76 5.62 -4.76
CA VAL A 24 -1.13 4.57 -5.58
C VAL A 24 -1.52 3.15 -5.18
N ASN A 25 -2.21 2.98 -4.05
CA ASN A 25 -2.67 1.71 -3.47
C ASN A 25 -1.55 0.71 -3.05
N MET A 26 -0.34 0.86 -3.59
CA MET A 26 0.83 0.04 -3.27
C MET A 26 2.11 0.89 -3.22
N LEU A 27 2.90 0.68 -2.17
CA LEU A 27 4.23 1.25 -2.01
C LEU A 27 5.27 0.14 -2.07
N VAL A 28 6.41 0.40 -2.72
CA VAL A 28 7.53 -0.55 -2.82
C VAL A 28 8.74 0.07 -2.13
N LYS A 29 9.39 -0.69 -1.25
CA LYS A 29 10.52 -0.21 -0.42
C LYS A 29 11.66 0.40 -1.24
N GLU A 30 11.94 -0.16 -2.42
CA GLU A 30 12.98 0.33 -3.33
C GLU A 30 12.74 1.79 -3.76
N LYS A 31 11.48 2.16 -4.02
CA LYS A 31 11.11 3.51 -4.49
C LYS A 31 10.78 4.47 -3.34
N GLU A 32 10.14 3.96 -2.29
CA GLU A 32 9.52 4.76 -1.24
C GLU A 32 10.01 4.34 0.15
N ARG A 33 11.33 4.25 0.31
CA ARG A 33 12.00 3.69 1.50
C ARG A 33 11.55 4.35 2.82
N GLU A 34 11.45 5.68 2.83
CA GLU A 34 11.05 6.42 4.05
C GLU A 34 9.59 6.14 4.42
N MET A 35 8.69 6.18 3.44
CA MET A 35 7.27 5.91 3.65
C MET A 35 7.03 4.46 4.10
N TYR A 36 7.75 3.51 3.49
CA TYR A 36 7.74 2.11 3.90
C TYR A 36 8.13 1.95 5.38
N ALA A 37 9.19 2.62 5.81
CA ALA A 37 9.64 2.58 7.20
C ALA A 37 8.62 3.19 8.17
N ILE A 38 7.98 4.31 7.79
CA ILE A 38 6.94 4.97 8.59
C ILE A 38 5.73 4.04 8.78
N ILE A 39 5.24 3.40 7.71
CA ILE A 39 4.11 2.47 7.83
C ILE A 39 4.49 1.28 8.68
N ARG A 40 5.69 0.71 8.49
CA ARG A 40 6.14 -0.43 9.28
C ARG A 40 6.23 -0.10 10.77
N ARG A 41 6.70 1.10 11.12
CA ARG A 41 6.76 1.58 12.53
C ARG A 41 5.37 1.75 13.14
N ASN A 42 4.39 2.19 12.36
CA ASN A 42 3.03 2.48 12.82
C ASN A 42 2.02 1.40 12.38
N LYS A 43 2.49 0.17 12.11
CA LYS A 43 1.69 -0.88 11.47
C LYS A 43 0.39 -1.16 12.23
N THR A 44 0.46 -1.33 13.54
CA THR A 44 -0.69 -1.69 14.37
C THR A 44 -1.81 -0.64 14.32
N ASP A 45 -1.42 0.63 14.47
CA ASP A 45 -2.35 1.76 14.46
C ASP A 45 -2.96 1.98 13.08
N LEU A 46 -2.13 1.94 12.04
CA LEU A 46 -2.59 2.07 10.65
C LEU A 46 -3.48 0.90 10.24
N THR A 47 -3.15 -0.34 10.64
CA THR A 47 -4.00 -1.51 10.37
C THR A 47 -5.37 -1.32 10.99
N SER A 48 -5.43 -0.87 12.25
CA SER A 48 -6.69 -0.61 12.94
C SER A 48 -7.49 0.53 12.29
N TYR A 49 -6.80 1.61 11.89
CA TYR A 49 -7.40 2.74 11.20
C TYR A 49 -7.99 2.36 9.83
N PHE A 50 -7.24 1.64 9.00
CA PHE A 50 -7.73 1.20 7.70
C PHE A 50 -8.82 0.15 7.83
N HIS A 51 -8.72 -0.75 8.80
CA HIS A 51 -9.76 -1.75 9.05
C HIS A 51 -11.10 -1.09 9.41
N PHE A 52 -11.08 -0.02 10.22
CA PHE A 52 -12.27 0.79 10.49
C PHE A 52 -12.89 1.39 9.21
N LEU A 53 -12.08 1.74 8.22
CA LEU A 53 -12.53 2.25 6.92
C LEU A 53 -12.97 1.14 5.94
N GLY A 54 -12.88 -0.14 6.32
CA GLY A 54 -13.19 -1.27 5.44
C GLY A 54 -12.04 -1.66 4.49
N TRP A 55 -10.80 -1.32 4.85
CA TRP A 55 -9.59 -1.67 4.12
C TRP A 55 -8.68 -2.54 4.97
N ASP A 56 -8.01 -3.48 4.33
CA ASP A 56 -6.96 -4.27 4.93
C ASP A 56 -5.60 -3.75 4.47
N LEU A 57 -4.74 -3.43 5.44
CA LEU A 57 -3.36 -3.04 5.22
C LEU A 57 -2.47 -4.28 5.28
N THR A 58 -1.85 -4.63 4.15
CA THR A 58 -0.90 -5.74 4.08
C THR A 58 0.52 -5.20 3.94
N VAL A 59 1.41 -5.68 4.81
CA VAL A 59 2.85 -5.45 4.75
C VAL A 59 3.51 -6.77 4.38
N ASP A 60 3.96 -6.88 3.14
CA ASP A 60 4.64 -8.05 2.61
C ASP A 60 6.15 -7.87 2.71
N GLU A 61 6.74 -8.45 3.74
CA GLU A 61 8.19 -8.36 3.97
C GLU A 61 8.99 -9.17 2.95
N ARG A 62 8.40 -10.20 2.32
CA ARG A 62 9.08 -11.04 1.32
C ARG A 62 9.27 -10.28 0.02
N HIS A 63 8.27 -9.51 -0.39
CA HIS A 63 8.30 -8.71 -1.61
C HIS A 63 8.62 -7.24 -1.35
N GLU A 64 8.91 -6.89 -0.10
CA GLU A 64 9.25 -5.54 0.35
C GLU A 64 8.24 -4.48 -0.13
N CYS A 65 6.95 -4.81 -0.03
CA CYS A 65 5.87 -3.93 -0.47
C CYS A 65 4.75 -3.82 0.58
N ILE A 66 3.99 -2.74 0.48
CA ILE A 66 2.86 -2.44 1.34
C ILE A 66 1.70 -2.08 0.43
N TYR A 67 0.52 -2.64 0.67
CA TYR A 67 -0.65 -2.34 -0.14
C TYR A 67 -1.94 -2.36 0.67
N LEU A 68 -2.92 -1.62 0.17
CA LEU A 68 -4.28 -1.60 0.71
C LEU A 68 -5.21 -2.39 -0.20
N HIS A 69 -6.02 -3.27 0.37
CA HIS A 69 -7.08 -3.92 -0.39
C HIS A 69 -8.40 -3.91 0.37
N ASN A 70 -9.50 -3.95 -0.37
CA ASN A 70 -10.83 -4.08 0.19
C ASN A 70 -11.28 -5.54 0.09
N GLN A 71 -11.84 -6.09 1.16
CA GLN A 71 -12.34 -7.48 1.22
C GLN A 71 -13.37 -7.77 0.12
N ASP A 72 -14.29 -6.83 -0.12
CA ASP A 72 -15.36 -6.96 -1.09
C ASP A 72 -14.95 -6.54 -2.50
N SER A 73 -13.69 -6.12 -2.67
CA SER A 73 -13.12 -5.84 -3.99
C SER A 73 -13.82 -4.75 -4.80
N ARG A 74 -14.69 -3.96 -4.16
CA ARG A 74 -15.55 -2.95 -4.79
C ARG A 74 -14.77 -1.81 -5.44
N LEU A 75 -13.55 -1.58 -4.99
CA LEU A 75 -12.67 -0.51 -5.45
C LEU A 75 -11.65 -0.99 -6.50
N ARG A 76 -11.76 -2.23 -6.97
CA ARG A 76 -10.88 -2.73 -8.04
C ARG A 76 -11.24 -2.06 -9.36
N ARG A 77 -10.22 -1.53 -10.04
CA ARG A 77 -10.35 -1.09 -11.42
C ARG A 77 -10.60 -2.32 -12.31
N ARG A 78 -11.65 -2.27 -13.13
CA ARG A 78 -11.87 -3.27 -14.17
C ARG A 78 -10.84 -3.04 -15.28
N LEU A 79 -10.06 -4.06 -15.57
CA LEU A 79 -9.15 -4.08 -16.71
C LEU A 79 -9.90 -4.63 -17.91
N ASP A 80 -9.68 -4.03 -19.07
CA ASP A 80 -10.16 -4.60 -20.33
C ASP A 80 -9.27 -5.77 -20.78
N ARG A 81 -9.72 -6.44 -21.85
CA ARG A 81 -9.02 -7.60 -22.40
C ARG A 81 -7.59 -7.25 -22.83
N GLU A 82 -7.41 -6.10 -23.46
CA GLU A 82 -6.11 -5.68 -23.99
C GLU A 82 -5.12 -5.40 -22.86
N SER A 83 -5.52 -4.60 -21.86
CA SER A 83 -4.72 -4.32 -20.65
C SER A 83 -4.34 -5.61 -19.93
N THR A 84 -5.27 -6.56 -19.85
CA THR A 84 -5.02 -7.87 -19.23
C THR A 84 -3.99 -8.67 -20.01
N ILE A 85 -4.08 -8.70 -21.34
CA ILE A 85 -3.08 -9.38 -22.20
C ILE A 85 -1.70 -8.74 -22.00
N TRP A 86 -1.60 -7.42 -22.00
CA TRP A 86 -0.33 -6.72 -21.76
C TRP A 86 0.28 -7.07 -20.40
N LEU A 87 -0.51 -7.10 -19.34
CA LEU A 87 -0.01 -7.49 -18.01
C LEU A 87 0.46 -8.94 -17.95
N LEU A 88 -0.20 -9.86 -18.67
CA LEU A 88 0.23 -11.26 -18.76
C LEU A 88 1.56 -11.39 -19.50
N ILE A 89 1.74 -10.66 -20.60
CA ILE A 89 3.01 -10.63 -21.35
C ILE A 89 4.13 -10.08 -20.46
N LEU A 90 3.89 -8.95 -19.78
CA LEU A 90 4.86 -8.35 -18.87
C LEU A 90 5.25 -9.30 -17.73
N ARG A 91 4.28 -10.07 -17.21
CA ARG A 91 4.53 -11.06 -16.17
C ARG A 91 5.49 -12.16 -16.65
N ILE A 92 5.26 -12.71 -17.85
CA ILE A 92 6.13 -13.75 -18.43
C ILE A 92 7.55 -13.20 -18.60
N LEU A 93 7.69 -12.02 -19.20
CA LEU A 93 9.00 -11.39 -19.41
C LEU A 93 9.74 -11.09 -18.10
N TYR A 94 9.01 -10.77 -17.04
CA TYR A 94 9.60 -10.57 -15.71
C TYR A 94 10.06 -11.89 -15.08
N GLU A 95 9.25 -12.95 -15.18
CA GLU A 95 9.58 -14.28 -14.64
C GLU A 95 10.78 -14.91 -15.37
N GLU A 96 10.94 -14.70 -16.68
CA GLU A 96 12.08 -15.23 -17.46
C GLU A 96 13.42 -14.53 -17.15
N LYS A 97 13.39 -13.26 -16.71
CA LYS A 97 14.60 -12.51 -16.36
C LYS A 97 15.13 -12.79 -14.96
N ARG A 98 14.38 -13.54 -14.15
CA ARG A 98 14.62 -13.75 -12.72
C ARG A 98 15.19 -15.13 -12.46
#